data_AF-A0A816KBH0-F1
#
_entry.id   AF-A0A816KBH0-F1
#
_cell.length_a   1.000
_cell.length_b   1.000
_cell.length_c   1.000
_cell.angle_alpha   90.00
_cell.angle_beta   90.00
_cell.angle_gamma   90.00
#
_symmetry.space_group_name_H-M   'P 1'
#
loop_
_entity.id
_entity.type
_entity.pdbx_description
1 polymer ?
#
loop_
_entity_poly.entity_id
_entity_poly.type
_entity_poly.pdbx_seq_one_letter_code
_entity_poly.pdbx_strand_id
1 'polypeptide(L)' 'MKGRPHLLTAGNILHGGATETLVDLIGSAVIFTTGVTQSGVSFEIKLSYLDDAFLDVRLCFSVEINFKETKIRSVSG' A
#
# COMPACT_ATOMS: atom_id res chain seq x y z
N MET A 1 1.60 -12.36 -0.49
CA MET A 1 1.29 -12.76 0.92
C MET A 1 0.21 -13.84 0.92
N LYS A 2 0.14 -14.70 1.96
CA LYS A 2 -0.95 -15.66 2.20
C LYS A 2 -1.86 -15.10 3.31
N GLY A 3 -3.18 -15.13 3.12
CA GLY A 3 -4.14 -14.63 4.11
C GLY A 3 -3.98 -15.34 5.47
N ARG A 4 -3.69 -14.58 6.53
CA ARG A 4 -3.60 -15.10 7.90
C ARG A 4 -4.94 -14.91 8.61
N PRO A 5 -5.34 -15.80 9.55
CA PRO A 5 -6.63 -15.70 10.23
C PRO A 5 -6.93 -14.35 10.87
N HIS A 6 -5.91 -13.65 11.42
CA HIS A 6 -6.08 -12.33 12.04
C HIS A 6 -6.24 -11.17 11.05
N LEU A 7 -6.06 -11.41 9.75
CA LEU A 7 -6.27 -10.43 8.68
C LEU A 7 -7.63 -10.61 7.99
N LEU A 8 -8.43 -11.59 8.43
CA LEU A 8 -9.71 -11.92 7.82
C LEU A 8 -10.87 -11.27 8.58
N THR A 9 -11.93 -10.98 7.84
CA THR A 9 -13.24 -10.64 8.39
C THR A 9 -13.96 -11.90 8.90
N ALA A 10 -15.12 -11.73 9.54
CA ALA A 10 -16.00 -12.85 9.92
C ALA A 10 -16.45 -13.70 8.73
N GLY A 11 -16.41 -13.16 7.51
CA GLY A 11 -16.71 -13.88 6.26
C GLY A 11 -15.55 -14.69 5.69
N ASN A 12 -14.42 -14.83 6.40
CA ASN A 12 -13.18 -15.46 5.92
C ASN A 12 -12.58 -14.81 4.66
N ILE A 13 -12.90 -13.54 4.44
CA ILE A 13 -12.37 -12.71 3.36
C ILE A 13 -11.35 -11.74 3.97
N LEU A 14 -10.27 -11.44 3.25
CA LEU A 14 -9.26 -10.48 3.68
C LEU A 14 -9.89 -9.12 3.98
N HIS A 15 -9.59 -8.56 5.14
CA HIS A 15 -10.06 -7.24 5.54
C HIS A 15 -9.48 -6.15 4.62
N GLY A 16 -10.33 -5.23 4.15
CA GLY A 16 -9.88 -4.12 3.28
C GLY A 16 -8.73 -3.33 3.89
N GLY A 17 -8.84 -2.94 5.16
CA GLY A 17 -7.76 -2.26 5.90
C GLY A 17 -6.42 -3.03 5.99
N ALA A 18 -6.43 -4.37 5.93
CA ALA A 18 -5.20 -5.15 5.84
C ALA A 18 -4.54 -5.02 4.46
N THR A 19 -5.36 -4.90 3.40
CA THR A 19 -4.90 -4.62 2.04
C THR A 19 -4.37 -3.19 1.93
N GLU A 20 -5.08 -2.21 2.50
CA GLU A 20 -4.67 -0.79 2.53
C GLU A 20 -3.34 -0.59 3.25
N THR A 21 -3.19 -1.20 4.43
CA THR A 21 -1.93 -1.14 5.19
C THR A 21 -0.78 -1.77 4.43
N LEU A 22 -1.04 -2.87 3.71
CA LEU A 22 -0.02 -3.52 2.89
C LEU A 22 0.41 -2.64 1.71
N VAL A 23 -0.55 -1.98 1.04
CA VAL A 23 -0.25 -1.05 -0.05
C VAL A 23 0.53 0.16 0.47
N ASP A 24 0.19 0.70 1.64
CA ASP A 24 0.96 1.77 2.30
C ASP A 24 2.42 1.37 2.57
N LEU A 25 2.62 0.18 3.16
CA LEU A 25 3.96 -0.36 3.44
C LEU A 25 4.79 -0.54 2.16
N ILE A 26 4.18 -1.12 1.12
CA ILE A 26 4.84 -1.31 -0.18
C ILE A 26 5.16 0.05 -0.81
N GLY A 27 4.23 1.01 -0.74
CA GLY A 27 4.40 2.37 -1.26
C GLY A 27 5.58 3.10 -0.61
N SER A 28 5.75 3.01 0.72
CA SER A 28 6.93 3.56 1.39
C SER A 28 8.21 2.83 1.01
N ALA A 29 8.18 1.48 0.92
CA ALA A 29 9.35 0.69 0.56
C ALA A 29 9.83 0.95 -0.88
N VAL A 30 8.91 1.26 -1.79
CA VAL A 30 9.21 1.48 -3.21
C VAL A 30 10.07 2.73 -3.45
N ILE A 31 10.02 3.71 -2.55
CA ILE A 31 10.85 4.92 -2.66
C ILE A 31 12.33 4.54 -2.65
N PHE A 32 12.72 3.59 -1.81
CA PHE A 32 14.11 3.09 -1.76
C PHE A 32 14.57 2.44 -3.07
N THR A 33 13.67 1.93 -3.92
CA THR A 33 14.05 1.33 -5.22
C THR A 33 14.44 2.37 -6.27
N THR A 34 14.16 3.65 -6.02
CA THR A 34 14.51 4.76 -6.91
C THR A 34 15.91 5.34 -6.64
N GLY A 35 16.64 4.81 -5.66
CA GLY A 35 18.00 5.26 -5.30
C GLY A 35 18.06 6.37 -4.26
N VAL A 36 16.91 6.91 -3.82
CA VAL A 36 16.84 7.81 -2.66
C VAL A 36 16.87 7.02 -1.35
N THR A 37 17.55 7.58 -0.35
CA THR A 37 17.67 7.02 1.01
C THR A 37 16.62 7.53 1.98
N GLN A 38 15.74 8.42 1.51
CA GLN A 38 14.70 9.04 2.32
C GLN A 38 13.42 8.21 2.26
N SER A 39 12.77 8.06 3.41
CA SER A 39 11.42 7.52 3.49
C SER A 39 10.40 8.58 3.08
N GLY A 40 9.24 8.14 2.60
CA GLY A 40 8.05 8.97 2.42
C GLY A 40 6.88 8.43 3.23
N VAL A 41 5.84 9.24 3.36
CA VAL A 41 4.54 8.87 3.92
C VAL A 41 3.48 8.97 2.83
N SER A 42 2.48 8.10 2.87
CA SER A 42 1.37 8.19 1.94
C SER A 42 0.51 9.42 2.25
N PHE A 43 0.30 10.27 1.25
CA PHE A 43 -0.64 11.39 1.34
C PHE A 43 -2.06 10.98 0.95
N GLU A 44 -2.19 10.15 -0.09
CA GLU A 44 -3.47 9.65 -0.59
C GLU A 44 -3.31 8.19 -1.02
N ILE A 45 -4.20 7.33 -0.54
CA ILE A 45 -4.29 5.92 -0.95
C ILE A 45 -5.68 5.72 -1.54
N LYS A 46 -5.72 5.27 -2.81
CA LYS A 46 -6.95 4.89 -3.50
C LYS A 46 -6.85 3.44 -3.93
N LEU A 47 -7.77 2.61 -3.44
CA LEU A 47 -7.88 1.23 -3.85
C LEU A 47 -9.20 0.99 -4.59
N SER A 48 -9.16 0.02 -5.50
CA SER A 48 -10.35 -0.54 -6.12
C SER A 48 -10.30 -2.05 -5.91
N TYR A 49 -11.28 -2.57 -5.20
CA TYR A 49 -11.41 -3.99 -4.91
C TYR A 49 -12.23 -4.63 -6.03
N LEU A 50 -11.61 -5.51 -6.81
CA LEU A 50 -12.26 -6.16 -7.94
C LEU A 50 -12.89 -7.51 -7.58
N ASP A 51 -12.36 -8.18 -6.56
CA ASP A 51 -12.85 -9.49 -6.09
C ASP A 51 -12.47 -9.73 -4.63
N ASP A 52 -13.18 -10.65 -3.99
CA ASP A 52 -12.96 -11.04 -2.60
C ASP A 52 -11.77 -12.02 -2.48
N ALA A 53 -10.85 -11.71 -1.57
CA ALA A 53 -9.70 -12.56 -1.29
C ALA A 53 -9.99 -13.52 -0.12
N PHE A 54 -10.38 -14.76 -0.43
CA PHE A 54 -10.66 -15.81 0.57
C PHE A 54 -9.41 -16.35 1.27
N LEU A 55 -9.60 -17.14 2.34
CA LEU A 55 -8.51 -17.83 3.03
C LEU A 55 -7.63 -18.65 2.06
N ASP A 56 -6.32 -18.63 2.28
CA ASP A 56 -5.30 -19.34 1.49
C ASP A 56 -5.07 -18.85 0.05
N VAL A 57 -5.67 -17.73 -0.35
CA VAL A 57 -5.29 -17.10 -1.62
C VAL A 57 -3.92 -16.44 -1.51
N ARG A 58 -3.16 -16.46 -2.61
CA ARG A 58 -1.93 -15.69 -2.76
C ARG A 58 -2.24 -14.36 -3.42
N LEU A 59 -1.90 -13.28 -2.72
CA LEU A 59 -1.93 -11.94 -3.31
C LEU A 59 -0.61 -11.67 -4.00
N CYS A 60 -0.70 -11.32 -5.29
CA CYS A 60 0.38 -10.81 -6.12
C CYS A 60 0.16 -9.31 -6.36
N PHE A 61 1.24 -8.55 -6.34
CA PHE A 61 1.20 -7.10 -6.52
C PHE A 61 2.11 -6.71 -7.67
N SER A 62 1.61 -5.83 -8.53
CA SER A 62 2.39 -5.12 -9.54
C SER A 62 2.37 -3.66 -9.17
N VAL A 63 3.54 -3.06 -9.00
CA VAL A 63 3.68 -1.67 -8.58
C VAL A 63 4.24 -0.87 -9.75
N GLU A 64 3.51 0.16 -10.14
CA GLU A 64 3.99 1.19 -11.06
C GLU A 64 4.17 2.48 -10.26
N ILE A 65 5.37 3.05 -10.33
CA ILE A 65 5.74 4.26 -9.59
C ILE A 65 5.86 5.39 -10.60
N ASN A 66 5.01 6.40 -10.49
CA ASN A 66 5.19 7.64 -11.24
C ASN A 66 5.74 8.71 -10.29
N PHE A 67 7.07 8.88 -10.28
CA PHE A 67 7.69 9.86 -9.40
C PHE A 67 7.60 11.26 -10.01
N LYS A 68 6.91 12.17 -9.31
CA LYS A 68 6.98 13.60 -9.56
C LYS A 68 7.41 14.31 -8.29
N GLU A 69 8.62 14.84 -8.31
CA GLU A 69 9.07 15.72 -7.24
C GLU A 69 8.26 17.01 -7.27
N THR A 70 7.60 17.32 -6.17
CA THR A 70 6.88 18.58 -5.99
C THR A 70 7.54 19.34 -4.85
N LYS A 71 8.26 20.41 -5.16
CA LYS A 71 8.90 21.27 -4.15
C LYS A 71 7.82 22.05 -3.40
N ILE A 72 7.55 21.67 -2.16
CA ILE A 72 6.66 22.44 -1.27
C ILE A 72 7.41 23.70 -0.83
N ARG A 73 6.93 24.88 -1.23
CA ARG A 73 7.48 26.15 -0.72
C ARG A 73 7.07 26.30 0.74
N SER A 74 8.07 26.37 1.63
CA SER A 74 7.87 26.83 3.01
C SER A 74 7.36 28.27 2.97
N VAL A 75 6.16 28.51 3.47
CA VAL A 75 5.65 29.86 3.72
C VAL A 75 5.98 30.15 5.18
N SER A 76 7.12 30.80 5.42
CA SER A 76 7.42 31.37 6.74
C SER A 76 6.58 32.63 6.91
N GLY A 77 5.68 32.62 7.91
CA GLY A 77 4.96 33.81 8.37
C GLY A 77 5.85 34.74 9.18
#